data_AF-A0A836C9Q7-F1
#
_entry.id   AF-A0A836C9Q7-F1
#
_cell.length_a   1.000
_cell.length_b   1.000
_cell.length_c   1.000
_cell.angle_alpha   90.00
_cell.angle_beta   90.00
_cell.angle_gamma   90.00
#
_symmetry.space_group_name_H-M   'P 1'
#
loop_
_entity.id
_entity.type
_entity.pdbx_description
1 polymer ?
#
loop_
_entity_poly.entity_id
_entity_poly.type
_entity_poly.pdbx_seq_one_letter_code
_entity_poly.pdbx_strand_id
1 'polypeptide(L)'
;CAIKSCGRPATHGVTIRFCEDHYKEFRQVMAPKDKEPDSATANLYNQIALLKKQLASTGQVALEFVSLETAKERMQQAVTKLMAGDESAEKDIDRWDKTIRMHPDYAKEQEERAKQWEADNLAANQQALALMRKFVPPDIGASSIAKMAAEGVPAVAAKRIWKVKVLHWVRWHPDDIKKVHIADLQTTYSNQGLDVVEMRAVWAAMPQEFDLDSDAKKAQWRLFFCQKLQELTTKEASGMLSRNERRNPAWK
;
A
#
# COMPACT_ATOMS: atom_id res chain seq x y z
N CYS A 1 60.05 11.64 -1.12
CA CYS A 1 61.32 10.95 -1.37
C CYS A 1 62.45 11.75 -0.70
N ALA A 2 62.72 11.49 0.59
CA ALA A 2 63.91 11.89 1.35
C ALA A 2 63.74 11.33 2.78
N ILE A 3 64.21 10.11 3.03
CA ILE A 3 64.27 9.58 4.42
C ILE A 3 65.68 9.86 4.92
N LYS A 4 65.80 10.79 5.86
CA LYS A 4 67.05 11.04 6.61
C LYS A 4 67.43 9.74 7.34
N SER A 5 68.60 9.19 7.03
CA SER A 5 69.13 8.02 7.72
C SER A 5 69.50 8.39 9.16
N CYS A 6 68.67 8.04 10.14
CA CYS A 6 69.10 8.10 11.53
C CYS A 6 70.10 6.95 11.75
N GLY A 7 71.30 7.24 12.24
CA GLY A 7 72.41 6.29 12.37
C GLY A 7 72.23 5.23 13.48
N ARG A 8 70.99 4.80 13.76
CA ARG A 8 70.68 3.83 14.82
C ARG A 8 70.40 2.45 14.22
N PRO A 9 70.79 1.36 14.91
CA PRO A 9 70.58 0.00 14.41
C PRO A 9 69.08 -0.31 14.26
N ALA A 10 68.72 -0.95 13.14
CA ALA A 10 67.35 -1.32 12.81
C ALA A 10 66.92 -2.60 13.54
N THR A 11 65.67 -2.66 13.96
CA THR A 11 65.07 -3.85 14.59
C THR A 11 64.83 -4.94 13.53
N HIS A 12 65.22 -6.18 13.82
CA HIS A 12 65.05 -7.32 12.91
C HIS A 12 63.58 -7.78 12.90
N GLY A 13 62.97 -7.92 11.72
CA GLY A 13 61.68 -8.60 11.55
C GLY A 13 60.57 -7.88 10.76
N VAL A 14 60.82 -6.69 10.19
CA VAL A 14 59.82 -5.96 9.39
C VAL A 14 60.39 -5.60 8.02
N THR A 15 59.58 -5.74 6.96
CA THR A 15 59.97 -5.51 5.54
C THR A 15 60.35 -4.04 5.25
N ILE A 16 60.10 -3.13 6.20
CA ILE A 16 60.55 -1.74 6.19
C ILE A 16 61.39 -1.52 7.46
N ARG A 17 62.67 -1.19 7.30
CA ARG A 17 63.63 -1.02 8.41
C ARG A 17 63.47 0.36 9.05
N PHE A 18 62.73 0.44 10.16
CA PHE A 18 62.72 1.60 11.05
C PHE A 18 63.69 1.37 12.23
N CYS A 19 64.28 2.42 12.78
CA CYS A 19 64.86 2.33 14.12
C CYS A 19 63.73 2.23 15.16
N GLU A 20 64.03 1.78 16.38
CA GLU A 20 63.00 1.54 17.40
C GLU A 20 62.16 2.78 17.75
N ASP A 21 62.76 3.97 17.71
CA ASP A 21 62.05 5.24 17.94
C ASP A 21 61.12 5.58 16.76
N HIS A 22 61.59 5.46 15.52
CA HIS A 22 60.74 5.66 14.34
C HIS A 22 59.66 4.57 14.22
N TYR A 23 59.91 3.36 14.72
CA TYR A 23 58.92 2.31 14.77
C TYR A 23 57.81 2.63 15.78
N LYS A 24 58.14 3.23 16.93
CA LYS A 24 57.17 3.73 17.90
C LYS A 24 56.33 4.87 17.32
N GLU A 25 56.95 5.82 16.62
CA GLU A 25 56.24 6.89 15.92
C GLU A 25 55.34 6.35 14.80
N PHE A 26 55.85 5.46 13.95
CA PHE A 26 55.08 4.81 12.90
C PHE A 26 53.89 4.02 13.47
N ARG A 27 54.10 3.31 14.59
CA ARG A 27 53.04 2.57 15.29
C ARG A 27 52.01 3.48 15.95
N GLN A 28 52.39 4.67 16.42
CA GLN A 28 51.44 5.67 16.92
C GLN A 28 50.59 6.27 15.80
N VAL A 29 51.16 6.46 14.61
CA VAL A 29 50.45 6.96 13.42
C VAL A 29 49.56 5.88 12.80
N MET A 30 50.00 4.62 12.83
CA MET A 30 49.30 3.47 12.25
C MET A 30 48.44 2.71 13.27
N ALA A 31 48.45 3.09 14.54
CA ALA A 31 47.47 2.61 15.50
C ALA A 31 46.10 2.97 14.92
N PRO A 32 45.18 2.00 14.77
CA PRO A 32 43.82 2.33 14.38
C PRO A 32 43.31 3.32 15.41
N LYS A 33 43.17 4.59 15.01
CA LYS A 33 42.35 5.52 15.77
C LYS A 33 40.99 4.87 15.78
N ASP A 34 40.61 4.29 16.91
CA ASP A 34 39.23 3.92 17.17
C ASP A 34 38.42 5.13 16.74
N LYS A 35 37.72 5.00 15.60
CA LYS A 35 36.89 6.08 15.09
C LYS A 35 35.85 6.28 16.17
N GLU A 36 36.01 7.34 16.96
CA GLU A 36 34.94 7.83 17.81
C GLU A 36 33.67 7.83 16.96
N PRO A 37 32.55 7.29 17.47
CA PRO A 37 31.32 7.23 16.71
C PRO A 37 31.02 8.65 16.22
N ASP A 38 30.96 8.78 14.88
CA ASP A 38 30.71 10.04 14.18
C ASP A 38 29.61 10.80 14.93
N SER A 39 29.81 12.09 15.24
CA SER A 39 28.92 12.91 16.08
C SER A 39 27.44 12.73 15.73
N ALA A 40 27.14 12.51 14.45
CA ALA A 40 25.81 12.18 13.94
C ALA A 40 25.25 10.83 14.45
N THR A 41 26.08 9.78 14.49
CA THR A 41 25.70 8.46 15.04
C THR A 41 25.46 8.52 16.54
N ALA A 42 26.30 9.23 17.30
CA ALA A 42 26.10 9.44 18.73
C ALA A 42 24.79 10.21 19.00
N ASN A 43 24.48 11.21 18.18
CA ASN A 43 23.22 11.94 18.24
C ASN A 43 22.01 11.03 17.93
N LEU A 44 22.10 10.20 16.89
CA LEU A 44 21.08 9.21 16.55
C LEU A 44 20.82 8.22 17.70
N TYR A 45 21.86 7.69 18.34
CA TYR A 45 21.70 6.79 19.49
C TYR A 45 21.01 7.49 20.67
N ASN A 46 21.35 8.74 20.95
CA ASN A 46 20.70 9.53 21.99
C ASN A 46 19.22 9.78 21.67
N GLN A 47 18.88 10.08 20.42
CA GLN A 47 17.50 10.24 19.96
C GLN A 47 16.71 8.93 20.08
N ILE A 48 17.28 7.80 19.67
CA ILE A 48 16.66 6.48 19.82
C ILE A 48 16.43 6.15 21.30
N ALA A 49 17.39 6.46 22.18
CA ALA A 49 17.26 6.23 23.62
C ALA A 49 16.14 7.08 24.25
N LEU A 50 16.03 8.35 23.84
CA LEU A 50 14.95 9.24 24.27
C LEU A 50 13.58 8.75 23.78
N LEU A 51 13.48 8.37 22.51
CA LEU A 51 12.27 7.82 21.91
C LEU A 51 11.82 6.53 22.61
N LYS A 52 12.75 5.61 22.92
CA LYS A 52 12.45 4.40 23.69
C LYS A 52 11.88 4.72 25.08
N LYS A 53 12.41 5.75 25.76
CA LYS A 53 11.88 6.21 27.06
C LYS A 53 10.47 6.82 26.93
N GLN A 54 10.23 7.62 25.89
CA GLN A 54 8.92 8.21 25.61
C GLN A 54 7.86 7.13 25.29
N LEU A 55 8.23 6.14 24.48
CA LEU A 55 7.38 4.99 24.17
C LEU A 55 7.05 4.19 25.44
N ALA A 56 8.05 3.92 26.29
CA ALA A 56 7.81 3.24 27.56
C ALA A 56 6.85 4.03 28.48
N SER A 57 6.95 5.36 28.52
CA SER A 57 6.04 6.21 29.31
C SER A 57 4.60 6.22 28.81
N THR A 58 4.37 5.86 27.54
CA THR A 58 3.04 5.73 26.92
C THR A 58 2.55 4.29 26.84
N GLY A 59 3.28 3.34 27.44
CA GLY A 59 2.95 1.91 27.42
C GLY A 59 3.21 1.23 26.06
N GLN A 60 3.93 1.89 25.15
CA GLN A 60 4.25 1.36 23.83
C GLN A 60 5.65 0.73 23.81
N VAL A 61 5.80 -0.39 23.10
CA VAL A 61 7.09 -1.06 22.91
C VAL A 61 7.60 -0.73 21.51
N ALA A 62 8.84 -0.24 21.42
CA ALA A 62 9.50 -0.02 20.14
C ALA A 62 9.63 -1.35 19.39
N LEU A 63 9.15 -1.40 18.15
CA LEU A 63 9.34 -2.56 17.29
C LEU A 63 10.81 -2.65 16.87
N GLU A 64 11.30 -3.88 16.78
CA GLU A 64 12.63 -4.15 16.26
C GLU A 64 12.62 -3.95 14.74
N PHE A 65 13.50 -3.09 14.24
CA PHE A 65 13.67 -2.94 12.80
C PHE A 65 14.48 -4.12 12.26
N VAL A 66 13.81 -5.00 11.52
CA VAL A 66 14.41 -6.10 10.76
C VAL A 66 13.99 -5.94 9.30
N SER A 67 14.72 -6.57 8.36
CA SER A 67 14.31 -6.57 6.96
C SER A 67 12.92 -7.21 6.79
N LEU A 68 12.21 -6.79 5.75
CA LEU A 68 10.87 -7.31 5.45
C LEU A 68 10.87 -8.83 5.23
N GLU A 69 11.90 -9.37 4.58
CA GLU A 69 12.06 -10.81 4.37
C GLU A 69 12.21 -11.56 5.69
N THR A 70 13.10 -11.10 6.57
CA THR A 70 13.29 -11.71 7.89
C THR A 70 12.02 -11.60 8.74
N ALA A 71 11.28 -10.49 8.66
CA ALA A 71 9.99 -10.37 9.35
C ALA A 71 8.96 -11.40 8.84
N LYS A 72 8.85 -11.57 7.51
CA LYS A 72 7.96 -12.55 6.87
C LYS A 72 8.35 -13.99 7.25
N GLU A 73 9.64 -14.32 7.25
CA GLU A 73 10.15 -15.64 7.68
C GLU A 73 9.83 -15.93 9.14
N ARG A 74 10.08 -14.97 10.05
CA ARG A 74 9.78 -15.13 11.47
C ARG A 74 8.27 -15.28 11.73
N MET A 75 7.43 -14.59 10.97
CA MET A 75 5.99 -14.78 11.00
C MET A 75 5.59 -16.21 10.58
N GLN A 76 6.15 -16.73 9.48
CA GLN A 76 5.87 -18.09 9.01
C GLN A 76 6.32 -19.17 10.02
N GLN A 77 7.47 -18.97 10.66
CA GLN A 77 7.93 -19.84 11.72
C GLN A 77 6.98 -19.84 12.92
N ALA A 78 6.49 -18.66 13.33
CA ALA A 78 5.51 -18.55 14.41
C ALA A 78 4.17 -19.22 14.07
N VAL A 79 3.66 -19.05 12.83
CA VAL A 79 2.46 -19.77 12.36
C VAL A 79 2.66 -21.28 12.38
N THR A 80 3.83 -21.77 11.96
CA THR A 80 4.15 -23.20 11.98
C THR A 80 4.16 -23.77 13.39
N LYS A 81 4.72 -23.03 14.36
CA LYS A 81 4.70 -23.41 15.79
C LYS A 81 3.28 -23.43 16.35
N LEU A 82 2.46 -22.44 16.03
CA LEU A 82 1.06 -22.41 16.45
C LEU A 82 0.28 -23.61 15.88
N MET A 83 0.47 -23.92 14.60
CA MET A 83 -0.12 -25.11 13.97
C MET A 83 0.36 -26.42 14.60
N ALA A 84 1.58 -26.45 15.14
CA ALA A 84 2.13 -27.58 15.88
C ALA A 84 1.64 -27.67 17.34
N GLY A 85 0.78 -26.75 17.78
CA GLY A 85 0.16 -26.75 19.11
C GLY A 85 0.83 -25.84 20.15
N ASP A 86 1.80 -25.02 19.76
CA ASP A 86 2.41 -24.04 20.66
C ASP A 86 1.62 -22.72 20.65
N GLU A 87 0.65 -22.61 21.56
CA GLU A 87 -0.20 -21.43 21.73
C GLU A 87 0.60 -20.16 22.09
N SER A 88 1.82 -20.30 22.62
CA SER A 88 2.66 -19.13 22.95
C SER A 88 3.11 -18.36 21.70
N ALA A 89 3.08 -19.01 20.52
CA ALA A 89 3.44 -18.41 19.24
C ALA A 89 2.42 -17.37 18.73
N GLU A 90 1.20 -17.30 19.30
CA GLU A 90 0.19 -16.30 18.92
C GLU A 90 0.72 -14.86 19.11
N LYS A 91 1.41 -14.61 20.22
CA LYS A 91 2.02 -13.29 20.51
C LYS A 91 3.12 -12.93 19.51
N ASP A 92 3.87 -13.92 19.04
CA ASP A 92 4.91 -13.72 18.03
C ASP A 92 4.29 -13.43 16.67
N ILE A 93 3.17 -14.08 16.31
CA ILE A 93 2.43 -13.78 15.08
C ILE A 93 1.95 -12.33 15.10
N ASP A 94 1.30 -11.89 16.18
CA ASP A 94 0.82 -10.50 16.31
C ASP A 94 1.96 -9.48 16.23
N ARG A 95 3.10 -9.79 16.88
CA ARG A 95 4.31 -8.95 16.83
C ARG A 95 4.83 -8.82 15.40
N TRP A 96 4.99 -9.94 14.69
CA TRP A 96 5.53 -9.93 13.33
C TRP A 96 4.55 -9.36 12.31
N ASP A 97 3.24 -9.61 12.43
CA ASP A 97 2.21 -8.98 11.59
C ASP A 97 2.26 -7.44 11.73
N LYS A 98 2.32 -6.93 12.97
CA LYS A 98 2.48 -5.49 13.20
C LYS A 98 3.78 -4.94 12.62
N THR A 99 4.88 -5.68 12.75
CA THR A 99 6.19 -5.28 12.22
C THR A 99 6.17 -5.21 10.69
N ILE A 100 5.57 -6.20 10.02
CA ILE A 100 5.42 -6.23 8.57
C ILE A 100 4.55 -5.07 8.08
N ARG A 101 3.39 -4.83 8.71
CA ARG A 101 2.47 -3.76 8.31
C ARG A 101 3.07 -2.36 8.44
N MET A 102 3.92 -2.16 9.44
CA MET A 102 4.59 -0.88 9.68
C MET A 102 5.91 -0.74 8.91
N HIS A 103 6.33 -1.77 8.17
CA HIS A 103 7.60 -1.76 7.46
C HIS A 103 7.52 -0.85 6.22
N PRO A 104 8.47 0.09 6.02
CA PRO A 104 8.41 1.03 4.89
C PRO A 104 8.44 0.32 3.53
N ASP A 105 9.22 -0.76 3.39
CA ASP A 105 9.25 -1.52 2.14
C ASP A 105 7.97 -2.31 1.88
N TYR A 106 7.23 -2.69 2.93
CA TYR A 106 5.92 -3.32 2.74
C TYR A 106 4.92 -2.30 2.18
N ALA A 107 4.92 -1.07 2.70
CA ALA A 107 4.08 0.01 2.16
C ALA A 107 4.38 0.27 0.68
N LYS A 108 5.67 0.31 0.30
CA LYS A 108 6.10 0.45 -1.10
C LYS A 108 5.67 -0.73 -1.97
N GLU A 109 5.86 -1.98 -1.51
CA GLU A 109 5.40 -3.19 -2.22
C GLU A 109 3.89 -3.14 -2.48
N GLN A 110 3.09 -2.72 -1.49
CA GLN A 110 1.63 -2.62 -1.65
C GLN A 110 1.22 -1.52 -2.63
N GLU A 111 1.86 -0.36 -2.58
CA GLU A 111 1.59 0.74 -3.51
C GLU A 111 1.91 0.32 -4.95
N GLU A 112 3.07 -0.31 -5.17
CA GLU A 112 3.48 -0.78 -6.48
C GLU A 112 2.54 -1.87 -7.01
N ARG A 113 2.14 -2.82 -6.15
CA ARG A 113 1.16 -3.84 -6.50
C ARG A 113 -0.20 -3.23 -6.88
N ALA A 114 -0.63 -2.18 -6.17
CA ALA A 114 -1.87 -1.48 -6.50
C ALA A 114 -1.78 -0.79 -7.88
N LYS A 115 -0.66 -0.10 -8.16
CA LYS A 115 -0.41 0.53 -9.47
C LYS A 115 -0.39 -0.50 -10.61
N GLN A 116 0.28 -1.63 -10.40
CA GLN A 116 0.31 -2.72 -11.38
C GLN A 116 -1.10 -3.28 -11.63
N TRP A 117 -1.86 -3.56 -10.56
CA TRP A 117 -3.24 -4.03 -10.73
C TRP A 117 -4.12 -3.03 -11.48
N GLU A 118 -3.97 -1.72 -11.21
CA GLU A 118 -4.70 -0.68 -11.95
C GLU A 118 -4.32 -0.67 -13.43
N ALA A 119 -3.03 -0.80 -13.76
CA ALA A 119 -2.54 -0.87 -15.13
C ALA A 119 -3.09 -2.10 -15.87
N ASP A 120 -3.02 -3.28 -15.24
CA ASP A 120 -3.49 -4.54 -15.81
C ASP A 120 -5.00 -4.54 -16.07
N ASN A 121 -5.76 -3.87 -15.19
CA ASN A 121 -7.22 -3.81 -15.29
C ASN A 121 -7.74 -2.60 -16.07
N LEU A 122 -6.88 -1.64 -16.45
CA LEU A 122 -7.28 -0.40 -17.10
C LEU A 122 -8.12 -0.65 -18.35
N ALA A 123 -7.65 -1.53 -19.24
CA ALA A 123 -8.34 -1.86 -20.48
C ALA A 123 -9.72 -2.49 -20.23
N ALA A 124 -9.81 -3.46 -19.32
CA ALA A 124 -11.07 -4.10 -18.96
C ALA A 124 -12.05 -3.10 -18.32
N ASN A 125 -11.55 -2.19 -17.49
CA ASN A 125 -12.34 -1.16 -16.83
C ASN A 125 -12.90 -0.14 -17.84
N GLN A 126 -12.09 0.29 -18.82
CA GLN A 126 -12.52 1.16 -19.91
C GLN A 126 -13.54 0.48 -20.83
N GLN A 127 -13.36 -0.80 -21.15
CA GLN A 127 -14.32 -1.57 -21.93
C GLN A 127 -15.66 -1.70 -21.20
N ALA A 128 -15.63 -1.97 -19.90
CA ALA A 128 -16.82 -2.01 -19.06
C ALA A 128 -17.54 -0.65 -19.03
N LEU A 129 -16.79 0.45 -18.90
CA LEU A 129 -17.34 1.81 -18.97
C LEU A 129 -18.01 2.09 -20.32
N ALA A 130 -17.34 1.76 -21.43
CA ALA A 130 -17.89 1.94 -22.77
C ALA A 130 -19.16 1.11 -22.98
N LEU A 131 -19.17 -0.13 -22.50
CA LEU A 131 -20.33 -1.01 -22.54
C LEU A 131 -21.50 -0.42 -21.72
N MET A 132 -21.24 0.00 -20.49
CA MET A 132 -22.28 0.55 -19.60
C MET A 132 -22.84 1.87 -20.14
N ARG A 133 -22.03 2.70 -20.79
CA ARG A 133 -22.53 3.90 -21.48
C ARG A 133 -23.52 3.57 -22.61
N LYS A 134 -23.43 2.42 -23.28
CA LYS A 134 -24.43 2.03 -24.29
C LYS A 134 -25.82 1.81 -23.69
N PHE A 135 -25.89 1.39 -22.42
CA PHE A 135 -27.15 1.15 -21.72
C PHE A 135 -27.67 2.37 -20.96
N VAL A 136 -26.76 3.19 -20.42
CA VAL A 136 -27.13 4.38 -19.64
C VAL A 136 -27.27 5.60 -20.56
N PRO A 137 -28.46 6.21 -20.68
CA PRO A 137 -28.67 7.40 -21.50
C PRO A 137 -27.78 8.58 -21.08
N PRO A 138 -27.36 9.44 -22.02
CA PRO A 138 -26.48 10.58 -21.72
C PRO A 138 -27.14 11.61 -20.79
N ASP A 139 -28.46 11.75 -20.83
CA ASP A 139 -29.25 12.72 -20.06
C ASP A 139 -29.89 12.11 -18.80
N ILE A 140 -29.24 11.11 -18.20
CA ILE A 140 -29.80 10.34 -17.08
C ILE A 140 -30.27 11.21 -15.89
N GLY A 141 -29.64 12.38 -15.68
CA GLY A 141 -30.04 13.34 -14.63
C GLY A 141 -31.40 14.00 -14.85
N ALA A 142 -31.83 14.16 -16.11
CA ALA A 142 -33.12 14.73 -16.50
C ALA A 142 -34.11 13.66 -17.04
N SER A 143 -33.69 12.40 -17.05
CA SER A 143 -34.49 11.29 -17.55
C SER A 143 -35.39 10.70 -16.45
N SER A 144 -36.33 9.87 -16.87
CA SER A 144 -37.23 9.12 -15.98
C SER A 144 -37.37 7.69 -16.50
N ILE A 145 -37.88 6.77 -15.69
CA ILE A 145 -38.10 5.38 -16.13
C ILE A 145 -38.98 5.33 -17.40
N ALA A 146 -40.02 6.16 -17.45
CA ALA A 146 -40.92 6.23 -18.60
C ALA A 146 -40.22 6.81 -19.84
N LYS A 147 -39.39 7.85 -19.67
CA LYS A 147 -38.61 8.44 -20.76
C LYS A 147 -37.59 7.46 -21.33
N MET A 148 -36.83 6.78 -20.46
CA MET A 148 -35.88 5.74 -20.87
C MET A 148 -36.57 4.60 -21.63
N ALA A 149 -37.76 4.17 -21.18
CA ALA A 149 -38.53 3.15 -21.88
C ALA A 149 -38.99 3.62 -23.28
N ALA A 150 -39.43 4.89 -23.39
CA ALA A 150 -39.79 5.49 -24.68
C ALA A 150 -38.60 5.62 -25.64
N GLU A 151 -37.39 5.80 -25.11
CA GLU A 151 -36.12 5.82 -25.85
C GLU A 151 -35.59 4.41 -26.19
N GLY A 152 -36.34 3.35 -25.87
CA GLY A 152 -36.02 1.97 -26.23
C GLY A 152 -35.16 1.21 -25.20
N VAL A 153 -34.93 1.78 -24.01
CA VAL A 153 -34.26 1.05 -22.92
C VAL A 153 -35.22 0.01 -22.34
N PRO A 154 -34.82 -1.28 -22.23
CA PRO A 154 -35.66 -2.29 -21.60
C PRO A 154 -36.11 -1.88 -20.20
N ALA A 155 -37.39 -2.09 -19.87
CA ALA A 155 -37.97 -1.62 -18.60
C ALA A 155 -37.22 -2.13 -17.35
N VAL A 156 -36.65 -3.34 -17.42
CA VAL A 156 -35.84 -3.93 -16.34
C VAL A 156 -34.52 -3.17 -16.17
N ALA A 157 -33.84 -2.86 -17.28
CA ALA A 157 -32.63 -2.04 -17.29
C ALA A 157 -32.91 -0.62 -16.77
N ALA A 158 -33.96 0.04 -17.28
CA ALA A 158 -34.35 1.38 -16.87
C ALA A 158 -34.62 1.46 -15.35
N LYS A 159 -35.34 0.47 -14.79
CA LYS A 159 -35.56 0.36 -13.33
C LYS A 159 -34.26 0.19 -12.56
N ARG A 160 -33.34 -0.63 -13.06
CA ARG A 160 -32.02 -0.85 -12.42
C ARG A 160 -31.18 0.42 -12.44
N ILE A 161 -31.04 1.07 -13.60
CA ILE A 161 -30.33 2.34 -13.75
C ILE A 161 -30.92 3.37 -12.78
N TRP A 162 -32.24 3.48 -12.71
CA TRP A 162 -32.88 4.48 -11.85
C TRP A 162 -32.67 4.22 -10.35
N LYS A 163 -32.74 2.95 -9.93
CA LYS A 163 -32.57 2.51 -8.53
C LYS A 163 -31.12 2.63 -8.07
N VAL A 164 -30.17 2.22 -8.91
CA VAL A 164 -28.75 2.14 -8.56
C VAL A 164 -28.05 3.42 -9.02
N LYS A 165 -28.10 4.45 -8.17
CA LYS A 165 -27.66 5.82 -8.52
C LYS A 165 -26.18 5.93 -8.84
N VAL A 166 -25.32 5.07 -8.28
CA VAL A 166 -23.89 5.04 -8.63
C VAL A 166 -23.63 4.71 -10.11
N LEU A 167 -24.55 4.01 -10.79
CA LEU A 167 -24.43 3.78 -12.23
C LEU A 167 -24.54 5.07 -13.06
N HIS A 168 -25.07 6.15 -12.49
CA HIS A 168 -25.20 7.43 -13.21
C HIS A 168 -23.83 8.07 -13.41
N TRP A 169 -22.85 7.74 -12.56
CA TRP A 169 -21.49 8.26 -12.64
C TRP A 169 -20.78 7.92 -13.95
N VAL A 170 -21.18 6.85 -14.64
CA VAL A 170 -20.63 6.53 -15.97
C VAL A 170 -20.89 7.64 -16.99
N ARG A 171 -21.86 8.53 -16.73
CA ARG A 171 -22.20 9.70 -17.55
C ARG A 171 -21.85 11.05 -16.92
N TRP A 172 -21.61 11.10 -15.61
CA TRP A 172 -21.29 12.34 -14.94
C TRP A 172 -19.89 12.83 -15.27
N HIS A 173 -19.67 14.14 -15.15
CA HIS A 173 -18.33 14.71 -15.25
C HIS A 173 -17.54 14.38 -13.98
N PRO A 174 -16.24 14.03 -14.06
CA PRO A 174 -15.44 13.72 -12.89
C PRO A 174 -15.47 14.81 -11.81
N ASP A 175 -15.52 16.09 -12.20
CA ASP A 175 -15.56 17.22 -11.25
C ASP A 175 -16.87 17.32 -10.45
N ASP A 176 -17.97 16.81 -10.99
CA ASP A 176 -19.23 16.72 -10.23
C ASP A 176 -19.15 15.57 -9.22
N ILE A 177 -18.50 14.47 -9.60
CA ILE A 177 -18.28 13.32 -8.72
C ILE A 177 -17.35 13.70 -7.55
N LYS A 178 -16.30 14.50 -7.80
CA LYS A 178 -15.36 14.97 -6.76
C LYS A 178 -16.04 15.68 -5.60
N LYS A 179 -17.13 16.41 -5.89
CA LYS A 179 -17.88 17.23 -4.93
C LYS A 179 -18.87 16.44 -4.10
N VAL A 180 -19.11 15.16 -4.42
CA VAL A 180 -20.08 14.31 -3.70
C VAL A 180 -19.70 14.23 -2.22
N HIS A 181 -20.70 14.40 -1.36
CA HIS A 181 -20.52 14.37 0.08
C HIS A 181 -20.34 12.93 0.60
N ILE A 182 -19.57 12.75 1.68
CA ILE A 182 -19.25 11.40 2.22
C ILE A 182 -20.50 10.60 2.61
N ALA A 183 -21.54 11.25 3.14
CA ALA A 183 -22.79 10.58 3.48
C ALA A 183 -23.46 9.95 2.25
N ASP A 184 -23.41 10.63 1.10
CA ASP A 184 -23.98 10.11 -0.15
C ASP A 184 -23.13 8.97 -0.72
N LEU A 185 -21.80 9.04 -0.60
CA LEU A 185 -20.89 7.95 -0.98
C LEU A 185 -21.23 6.65 -0.23
N GLN A 186 -21.51 6.76 1.07
CA GLN A 186 -21.80 5.61 1.92
C GLN A 186 -23.22 5.06 1.75
N THR A 187 -24.17 5.88 1.32
CA THR A 187 -25.59 5.50 1.22
C THR A 187 -26.04 5.37 -0.23
N THR A 188 -26.31 6.50 -0.89
CA THR A 188 -26.86 6.59 -2.25
C THR A 188 -25.94 5.98 -3.32
N TYR A 189 -24.64 6.19 -3.20
CA TYR A 189 -23.63 5.73 -4.16
C TYR A 189 -22.85 4.49 -3.69
N SER A 190 -23.45 3.71 -2.79
CA SER A 190 -22.87 2.47 -2.28
C SER A 190 -22.54 1.48 -3.40
N ASN A 191 -21.49 0.69 -3.20
CA ASN A 191 -21.05 -0.37 -4.10
C ASN A 191 -21.84 -1.70 -3.95
N GLN A 192 -22.83 -1.72 -3.06
CA GLN A 192 -23.62 -2.92 -2.76
C GLN A 192 -24.51 -3.33 -3.93
N GLY A 193 -24.50 -4.62 -4.28
CA GLY A 193 -25.37 -5.19 -5.31
C GLY A 193 -24.99 -4.84 -6.75
N LEU A 194 -23.79 -4.29 -6.95
CA LEU A 194 -23.17 -4.13 -8.26
C LEU A 194 -22.56 -5.45 -8.74
N ASP A 195 -22.71 -5.73 -10.03
CA ASP A 195 -21.97 -6.81 -10.69
C ASP A 195 -20.53 -6.38 -11.02
N VAL A 196 -19.69 -7.34 -11.40
CA VAL A 196 -18.27 -7.08 -11.72
C VAL A 196 -18.09 -6.04 -12.83
N VAL A 197 -18.95 -6.04 -13.86
CA VAL A 197 -18.85 -5.11 -15.00
C VAL A 197 -19.28 -3.70 -14.58
N GLU A 198 -20.32 -3.59 -13.77
CA GLU A 198 -20.77 -2.33 -13.19
C GLU A 198 -19.72 -1.72 -12.26
N MET A 199 -19.13 -2.53 -11.39
CA MET A 199 -18.03 -2.10 -10.51
C MET A 199 -16.85 -1.56 -11.31
N ARG A 200 -16.44 -2.27 -12.37
CA ARG A 200 -15.38 -1.84 -13.28
C ARG A 200 -15.73 -0.52 -13.98
N ALA A 201 -16.96 -0.36 -14.45
CA ALA A 201 -17.42 0.85 -15.12
C ALA A 201 -17.46 2.07 -14.18
N VAL A 202 -17.97 1.90 -12.95
CA VAL A 202 -17.99 2.95 -11.93
C VAL A 202 -16.56 3.34 -11.54
N TRP A 203 -15.68 2.36 -11.32
CA TRP A 203 -14.27 2.61 -11.00
C TRP A 203 -13.57 3.45 -12.07
N ALA A 204 -13.79 3.11 -13.35
CA ALA A 204 -13.22 3.85 -14.48
C ALA A 204 -13.75 5.29 -14.60
N ALA A 205 -14.96 5.57 -14.12
CA ALA A 205 -15.54 6.91 -14.14
C ALA A 205 -15.21 7.74 -12.89
N MET A 206 -14.75 7.10 -11.81
CA MET A 206 -14.49 7.73 -10.52
C MET A 206 -13.20 8.56 -10.56
N PRO A 207 -13.20 9.79 -10.01
CA PRO A 207 -11.99 10.61 -9.93
C PRO A 207 -10.95 9.98 -8.98
N GLN A 208 -9.67 10.25 -9.22
CA GLN A 208 -8.57 9.77 -8.37
C GLN A 208 -8.63 10.34 -6.96
N GLU A 209 -9.04 11.61 -6.83
CA GLU A 209 -9.14 12.35 -5.57
C GLU A 209 -10.52 13.01 -5.47
N PHE A 210 -11.00 13.22 -4.24
CA PHE A 210 -12.26 13.92 -3.96
C PHE A 210 -11.98 15.25 -3.27
N ASP A 211 -12.87 16.23 -3.50
CA ASP A 211 -12.75 17.56 -2.89
C ASP A 211 -13.14 17.51 -1.40
N LEU A 212 -12.53 18.40 -0.59
CA LEU A 212 -12.89 18.62 0.83
C LEU A 212 -12.85 17.34 1.69
N ASP A 213 -11.76 16.57 1.60
CA ASP A 213 -11.55 15.32 2.35
C ASP A 213 -10.58 15.50 3.53
N SER A 214 -10.86 16.45 4.43
CA SER A 214 -9.97 16.77 5.55
C SER A 214 -9.82 15.61 6.56
N ASP A 215 -10.80 14.71 6.63
CA ASP A 215 -10.80 13.54 7.52
C ASP A 215 -10.44 12.23 6.80
N ALA A 216 -10.01 12.31 5.54
CA ALA A 216 -9.63 11.17 4.68
C ALA A 216 -10.71 10.10 4.51
N LYS A 217 -11.98 10.37 4.84
CA LYS A 217 -13.06 9.38 4.75
C LYS A 217 -13.44 9.08 3.30
N LYS A 218 -13.35 10.05 2.40
CA LYS A 218 -13.63 9.82 0.97
C LYS A 218 -12.52 8.98 0.35
N ALA A 219 -11.27 9.26 0.68
CA ALA A 219 -10.13 8.44 0.31
C ALA A 219 -10.26 7.00 0.83
N GLN A 220 -10.64 6.82 2.10
CA GLN A 220 -10.94 5.50 2.66
C GLN A 220 -12.07 4.79 1.90
N TRP A 221 -13.16 5.48 1.61
CA TRP A 221 -14.26 4.91 0.82
C TRP A 221 -13.80 4.46 -0.58
N ARG A 222 -12.98 5.26 -1.26
CA ARG A 222 -12.39 4.89 -2.55
C ARG A 222 -11.49 3.66 -2.44
N LEU A 223 -10.70 3.56 -1.38
CA LEU A 223 -9.86 2.39 -1.10
C LEU A 223 -10.73 1.13 -0.88
N PHE A 224 -11.80 1.22 -0.10
CA PHE A 224 -12.75 0.11 0.09
C PHE A 224 -13.40 -0.31 -1.23
N PHE A 225 -13.74 0.65 -2.09
CA PHE A 225 -14.26 0.36 -3.43
C PHE A 225 -13.23 -0.40 -4.28
N CYS A 226 -11.98 0.05 -4.28
CA CYS A 226 -10.87 -0.59 -5.00
C CYS A 226 -10.62 -2.03 -4.50
N GLN A 227 -10.53 -2.22 -3.18
CA GLN A 227 -10.37 -3.54 -2.56
C GLN A 227 -11.49 -4.49 -2.97
N LYS A 228 -12.74 -4.02 -2.96
CA LYS A 228 -13.88 -4.83 -3.38
C LYS A 228 -13.79 -5.22 -4.85
N LEU A 229 -13.36 -4.31 -5.71
CA LEU A 229 -13.16 -4.61 -7.12
C LEU A 229 -12.00 -5.62 -7.30
N GLN A 230 -10.88 -5.46 -6.59
CA GLN A 230 -9.76 -6.43 -6.59
C GLN A 230 -10.23 -7.84 -6.20
N GLU A 231 -11.01 -7.97 -5.13
CA GLU A 231 -11.64 -9.25 -4.74
C GLU A 231 -12.48 -9.84 -5.89
N LEU A 232 -13.34 -9.03 -6.51
CA LEU A 232 -14.20 -9.47 -7.61
C LEU A 232 -13.37 -9.90 -8.83
N THR A 233 -12.32 -9.17 -9.19
CA THR A 233 -11.45 -9.54 -10.31
C THR A 233 -10.68 -10.84 -10.03
N THR A 234 -10.29 -11.07 -8.78
CA THR A 234 -9.65 -12.34 -8.36
C THR A 234 -10.63 -13.50 -8.45
N LYS A 235 -11.86 -13.33 -7.97
CA LYS A 235 -12.94 -14.32 -8.11
C LYS A 235 -13.35 -14.56 -9.56
N GLU A 236 -13.31 -13.53 -10.39
CA GLU A 236 -13.57 -13.63 -11.83
C GLU A 236 -12.50 -14.50 -12.51
N ALA A 237 -11.23 -14.23 -12.22
CA ALA A 237 -10.10 -15.01 -12.73
C ALA A 237 -10.13 -16.48 -12.26
N SER A 238 -10.61 -16.76 -11.05
CA SER A 238 -10.77 -18.12 -10.53
C SER A 238 -12.11 -18.78 -10.90
N GLY A 239 -13.01 -18.10 -11.60
CA GLY A 239 -14.34 -18.61 -11.97
C GLY A 239 -15.32 -18.76 -10.79
N MET A 240 -15.00 -18.20 -9.62
CA MET A 240 -15.76 -18.34 -8.37
C MET A 240 -16.76 -17.21 -8.12
N LEU A 241 -17.11 -16.42 -9.15
CA LEU A 241 -18.13 -15.38 -9.01
C LEU A 241 -19.49 -15.99 -8.65
N SER A 242 -20.09 -15.47 -7.57
CA SER A 242 -21.47 -15.81 -7.19
C SER A 242 -22.47 -15.28 -8.21
N ARG A 243 -23.70 -15.79 -8.17
CA ARG A 243 -24.77 -15.40 -9.12
C ARG A 243 -25.01 -13.89 -9.18
N ASN A 244 -24.89 -13.19 -8.06
CA ASN A 244 -25.16 -11.75 -7.97
C ASN A 244 -23.95 -10.88 -8.38
N GLU A 245 -22.73 -11.43 -8.33
CA GLU A 245 -21.51 -10.74 -8.75
C GLU A 245 -21.27 -10.88 -10.27
N ARG A 246 -21.88 -11.88 -10.91
CA ARG A 246 -21.92 -12.03 -12.37
C ARG A 246 -22.83 -11.00 -13.00
N ARG A 247 -22.70 -10.84 -14.32
CA ARG A 247 -23.48 -9.90 -15.14
C ARG A 247 -24.97 -9.94 -14.77
N ASN A 248 -25.48 -8.78 -14.37
CA ASN A 248 -26.85 -8.66 -13.92
C ASN A 248 -27.83 -9.00 -15.06
N PRO A 249 -28.90 -9.77 -14.80
CA PRO A 249 -29.89 -10.12 -15.83
C PRO A 249 -30.62 -8.92 -16.42
N ALA A 250 -30.60 -7.74 -15.77
CA ALA A 250 -31.17 -6.52 -16.33
C ALA A 250 -30.52 -6.06 -17.64
N TRP A 251 -29.31 -6.56 -17.95
CA TRP A 251 -28.54 -6.20 -19.14
C TRP A 251 -28.61 -7.26 -20.25
N LYS A 252 -29.48 -8.27 -20.11
CA LYS A 252 -29.71 -9.33 -21.08
C LYS A 252 -30.89 -9.02 -21.99
#